data_AF-A0A2V7T6M1-F1
#
_entry.id   AF-A0A2V7T6M1-F1
#
_cell.length_a   1.000
_cell.length_b   1.000
_cell.length_c   1.000
_cell.angle_alpha   90.00
_cell.angle_beta   90.00
_cell.angle_gamma   90.00
#
_symmetry.space_group_name_H-M   'P 1'
#
loop_
_entity.id
_entity.type
_entity.pdbx_description
1 polymer ?
#
loop_
_entity_poly.entity_id
_entity_poly.type
_entity_poly.pdbx_seq_one_letter_code
_entity_poly.pdbx_strand_id
1 'polypeptide(L)'
;VVELSDPSANDAAVTIRADGRELMFWSPRTGGLGGVDLWVSTRQTIRDPWSPPVDLGAPLNSASDDVTPSLSWDGRTLVFASNRLGGSGGNDLWMATRTPSGEE
;
A
#
# COMPACT_ATOMS: atom_id res chain seq x y z
N VAL A 1 -5.47 14.94 4.49
CA VAL A 1 -4.12 15.56 4.45
C VAL A 1 -3.80 15.75 2.98
N VAL A 2 -3.57 17.00 2.55
CA VAL A 2 -3.46 17.33 1.12
C VAL A 2 -2.24 16.68 0.48
N GLU A 3 -1.20 16.43 1.28
CA GLU A 3 0.03 15.78 0.83
C GLU A 3 -0.13 14.31 0.44
N LEU A 4 -1.23 13.64 0.84
CA LEU A 4 -1.51 12.25 0.48
C LEU A 4 -2.49 12.13 -0.70
N SER A 5 -3.37 13.11 -0.87
CA SER A 5 -4.52 13.02 -1.76
C SER A 5 -4.19 13.41 -3.19
N ASP A 6 -4.73 12.67 -4.15
CA ASP A 6 -4.77 13.08 -5.56
C ASP A 6 -6.16 13.66 -5.87
N PRO A 7 -6.26 14.91 -6.35
CA PRO A 7 -7.56 15.56 -6.60
C PRO A 7 -8.38 14.90 -7.72
N SER A 8 -7.77 14.01 -8.50
CA SER A 8 -8.41 13.32 -9.63
C SER A 8 -8.68 11.83 -9.36
N ALA A 9 -8.31 11.32 -8.19
CA ALA A 9 -8.41 9.90 -7.87
C ALA A 9 -9.19 9.65 -6.57
N ASN A 10 -9.64 8.40 -6.39
CA ASN A 10 -10.17 7.94 -5.12
C ASN A 10 -9.02 7.36 -4.28
N ASP A 11 -8.83 7.88 -3.07
CA ASP A 11 -7.80 7.43 -2.14
C ASP A 11 -8.46 6.85 -0.90
N ALA A 12 -8.28 5.55 -0.64
CA ALA A 12 -9.08 4.89 0.38
C ALA A 12 -8.39 3.68 1.04
N ALA A 13 -9.08 3.16 2.06
CA ALA A 13 -8.67 2.05 2.92
C ALA A 13 -7.22 2.16 3.44
N VAL A 14 -6.95 3.26 4.13
CA VAL A 14 -5.64 3.52 4.73
C VAL A 14 -5.34 2.56 5.89
N THR A 15 -4.08 2.15 5.99
CA THR A 15 -3.47 1.55 7.18
C THR A 15 -2.22 2.34 7.55
N ILE A 16 -1.93 2.43 8.85
CA ILE A 16 -0.78 3.18 9.37
C ILE A 16 -0.01 2.28 10.34
N ARG A 17 1.31 2.25 10.19
CA ARG A 17 2.20 1.52 11.09
C ARG A 17 2.08 2.04 12.51
N ALA A 18 2.31 1.17 13.50
CA ALA A 18 2.15 1.49 14.92
C ALA A 18 2.97 2.71 15.40
N ASP A 19 4.13 2.98 14.79
CA ASP A 19 4.95 4.16 15.09
C ASP A 19 4.45 5.47 14.43
N GLY A 20 3.41 5.37 13.60
CA GLY A 20 2.80 6.46 12.87
C GLY A 20 3.65 7.01 11.74
N ARG A 21 4.71 6.34 11.28
CA ARG A 21 5.70 6.89 10.34
C ARG A 21 5.63 6.32 8.92
N GLU A 22 4.78 5.34 8.71
CA GLU A 22 4.52 4.71 7.41
C GLU A 22 3.02 4.48 7.30
N LEU A 23 2.44 4.84 6.16
CA LEU A 23 1.08 4.49 5.83
C LEU A 23 1.01 3.89 4.44
N MET A 24 0.00 3.06 4.23
CA MET A 24 -0.33 2.46 2.96
C MET A 24 -1.82 2.64 2.68
N PHE A 25 -2.20 2.79 1.43
CA PHE A 25 -3.58 2.96 0.97
C PHE A 25 -3.67 2.51 -0.48
N TRP A 26 -4.88 2.38 -1.04
CA TRP A 26 -5.02 2.13 -2.48
C TRP A 26 -5.50 3.37 -3.24
N SER A 27 -5.10 3.48 -4.50
CA SER A 27 -5.47 4.59 -5.38
C SER A 27 -5.37 4.23 -6.87
N PRO A 28 -6.30 4.69 -7.73
CA PRO A 28 -6.19 4.61 -9.20
C PRO A 28 -5.36 5.77 -9.79
N ARG A 29 -4.57 6.48 -8.96
CA ARG A 29 -3.74 7.60 -9.44
C ARG A 29 -2.72 7.14 -10.49
N THR A 30 -2.27 8.07 -11.32
CA THR A 30 -1.32 7.76 -12.39
C THR A 30 0.02 7.28 -11.85
N GLY A 31 0.64 6.30 -12.52
CA GLY A 31 1.96 5.75 -12.16
C GLY A 31 1.91 4.37 -11.49
N GLY A 32 0.71 3.81 -11.31
CA GLY A 32 0.51 2.43 -10.87
C GLY A 32 0.69 1.38 -11.98
N LEU A 33 0.57 0.11 -11.62
CA LEU A 33 0.70 -1.06 -12.49
C LEU A 33 -0.64 -1.59 -13.03
N GLY A 34 -1.74 -1.36 -12.30
CA GLY A 34 -3.05 -1.94 -12.54
C GLY A 34 -4.18 -0.92 -12.61
N GLY A 35 -5.40 -1.35 -12.27
CA GLY A 35 -6.57 -0.47 -12.21
C GLY A 35 -6.56 0.42 -10.96
N VAL A 36 -6.36 -0.19 -9.81
CA VAL A 36 -6.04 0.45 -8.53
C VAL A 36 -4.86 -0.27 -7.90
N ASP A 37 -3.96 0.50 -7.32
CA ASP A 37 -2.70 -0.02 -6.78
C ASP A 37 -2.52 0.38 -5.32
N LEU A 38 -1.65 -0.34 -4.61
CA LEU A 38 -1.20 0.01 -3.27
C LEU A 38 -0.07 1.04 -3.33
N TRP A 39 -0.23 2.12 -2.57
CA TRP A 39 0.72 3.22 -2.46
C TRP A 39 1.22 3.33 -1.02
N VAL A 40 2.47 3.76 -0.86
CA VAL A 40 3.10 4.00 0.43
C VAL A 40 3.55 5.44 0.58
N SER A 41 3.42 5.98 1.78
CA SER A 41 4.05 7.25 2.17
C SER A 41 4.69 7.13 3.54
N THR A 42 5.79 7.86 3.73
CA THR A 42 6.58 7.85 4.97
C THR A 42 6.83 9.24 5.50
N ARG A 43 7.21 9.33 6.78
CA ARG A 43 7.64 10.58 7.42
C ARG A 43 8.63 10.29 8.54
N GLN A 44 9.48 11.26 8.85
CA GLN A 44 10.55 11.08 9.85
C GLN A 44 10.01 11.01 11.28
N THR A 45 9.04 11.87 11.60
CA THR A 45 8.34 11.90 12.89
C THR A 45 6.83 12.05 12.68
N ILE A 46 6.05 11.83 13.76
CA ILE A 46 4.58 11.96 13.71
C ILE A 46 4.09 13.39 13.46
N ARG A 47 4.99 14.39 13.49
CA ARG A 47 4.69 15.81 13.25
C ARG A 47 5.13 16.29 11.87
N ASP A 48 5.94 15.49 11.18
CA ASP A 48 6.40 15.87 9.85
C ASP A 48 5.29 15.60 8.81
N PRO A 49 5.27 16.38 7.73
CA PRO A 49 4.45 16.07 6.57
C PRO A 49 4.77 14.68 6.01
N TRP A 50 3.78 14.05 5.40
CA TRP A 50 3.98 12.83 4.63
C TRP A 50 4.81 13.10 3.37
N SER A 51 5.64 12.13 2.98
CA SER A 51 6.30 12.14 1.68
C SER A 51 5.26 12.01 0.55
N PRO A 52 5.57 12.48 -0.67
CA PRO A 52 4.78 12.11 -1.84
C PRO A 52 4.58 10.60 -1.89
N PRO A 53 3.33 10.10 -2.08
CA PRO A 53 3.11 8.67 -2.13
C PRO A 53 3.80 8.02 -3.33
N VAL A 54 4.32 6.83 -3.13
CA VAL A 54 5.05 6.04 -4.14
C VAL A 54 4.31 4.71 -4.34
N ASP A 55 4.20 4.28 -5.58
CA ASP A 55 3.64 2.97 -5.93
C ASP A 55 4.52 1.85 -5.35
N LEU A 56 3.91 0.82 -4.76
CA LEU A 56 4.66 -0.28 -4.15
C LEU A 56 5.28 -1.25 -5.16
N GLY A 57 4.86 -1.20 -6.43
CA GLY A 57 5.40 -1.98 -7.53
C GLY A 57 5.21 -3.48 -7.37
N ALA A 58 5.66 -4.25 -8.35
CA ALA A 58 5.65 -5.70 -8.28
C ALA A 58 6.66 -6.22 -7.24
N PRO A 59 6.36 -7.31 -6.51
CA PRO A 59 5.18 -8.18 -6.64
C PRO A 59 3.98 -7.77 -5.76
N LEU A 60 4.08 -6.65 -5.03
CA LEU A 60 3.00 -6.18 -4.16
C LEU A 60 1.79 -5.70 -4.96
N ASN A 61 2.04 -4.88 -5.98
CA ASN A 61 1.09 -4.53 -7.01
C ASN A 61 1.18 -5.47 -8.22
N SER A 62 0.14 -5.48 -9.03
CA SER A 62 -0.05 -6.35 -10.17
C SER A 62 -0.76 -5.60 -11.30
N ALA A 63 -1.03 -6.27 -12.42
CA ALA A 63 -1.86 -5.69 -13.49
C ALA A 63 -3.38 -5.69 -13.15
N SER A 64 -3.73 -6.11 -11.94
CA SER A 64 -5.08 -6.29 -11.43
C SER A 64 -5.40 -5.20 -10.40
N ASP A 65 -6.58 -5.25 -9.78
CA ASP A 65 -6.92 -4.32 -8.70
C ASP A 65 -6.32 -4.82 -7.39
N ASP A 66 -5.52 -3.98 -6.74
CA ASP A 66 -4.86 -4.26 -5.46
C ASP A 66 -5.33 -3.25 -4.40
N VAL A 67 -6.10 -3.73 -3.41
CA VAL A 67 -6.91 -2.88 -2.53
C VAL A 67 -6.84 -3.29 -1.06
N THR A 68 -7.38 -2.40 -0.21
CA THR A 68 -7.61 -2.63 1.22
C THR A 68 -6.39 -3.17 2.00
N PRO A 69 -5.25 -2.46 2.00
CA PRO A 69 -4.08 -2.88 2.74
C PRO A 69 -4.34 -2.92 4.25
N SER A 70 -3.79 -3.94 4.91
CA SER A 70 -3.81 -4.13 6.36
C SER A 70 -2.41 -4.50 6.82
N LEU A 71 -1.72 -3.54 7.43
CA LEU A 71 -0.36 -3.72 7.92
C LEU A 71 -0.39 -4.25 9.36
N SER A 72 0.39 -5.28 9.64
CA SER A 72 0.55 -5.82 10.99
C SER A 72 1.16 -4.78 11.93
N TRP A 73 0.91 -4.95 13.23
CA TRP A 73 1.39 -4.03 14.26
C TRP A 73 2.92 -3.84 14.25
N ASP A 74 3.67 -4.93 14.02
CA ASP A 74 5.13 -4.92 13.91
C ASP A 74 5.64 -4.40 12.55
N GLY A 75 4.72 -4.06 11.64
CA GLY A 75 5.01 -3.59 10.29
C GLY A 75 5.57 -4.66 9.35
N ARG A 76 5.63 -5.94 9.73
CA ARG A 76 6.32 -6.96 8.92
C ARG A 76 5.44 -7.68 7.91
N THR A 77 4.15 -7.75 8.17
CA THR A 77 3.18 -8.48 7.37
C THR A 77 2.16 -7.51 6.80
N LEU A 78 2.00 -7.53 5.49
CA LEU A 78 0.93 -6.82 4.80
C LEU A 78 -0.06 -7.86 4.27
N VAL A 79 -1.33 -7.73 4.65
CA VAL A 79 -2.44 -8.46 4.03
C VAL A 79 -3.25 -7.47 3.21
N PHE A 80 -3.62 -7.84 1.99
CA PHE A 80 -4.38 -6.99 1.09
C PHE A 80 -5.28 -7.84 0.21
N ALA A 81 -6.25 -7.22 -0.46
CA ALA A 81 -7.17 -7.91 -1.34
C ALA A 81 -6.79 -7.67 -2.81
N SER A 82 -6.89 -8.70 -3.65
CA SER A 82 -6.58 -8.58 -5.08
C SER A 82 -7.37 -9.57 -5.92
N ASN A 83 -7.80 -9.14 -7.12
CA ASN A 83 -8.38 -10.01 -8.15
C ASN A 83 -7.34 -10.51 -9.17
N ARG A 84 -6.05 -10.51 -8.79
CA ARG A 84 -4.98 -11.10 -9.60
C ARG A 84 -5.18 -12.60 -9.87
N LEU A 85 -4.63 -13.06 -10.98
CA LEU A 85 -4.66 -14.48 -11.36
C LEU A 85 -3.99 -15.37 -10.29
N GLY A 86 -4.55 -16.56 -10.09
CA GLY A 86 -4.11 -17.52 -9.07
C GLY A 86 -4.95 -17.51 -7.79
N GLY A 87 -5.93 -16.61 -7.69
CA GLY A 87 -6.93 -16.56 -6.63
C GLY A 87 -8.14 -17.50 -6.84
N SER A 88 -9.14 -17.37 -5.97
CA SER A 88 -10.42 -18.10 -5.95
C SER A 88 -11.60 -17.18 -6.28
N GLY A 89 -11.65 -16.68 -7.51
CA GLY A 89 -12.78 -15.91 -8.04
C GLY A 89 -12.51 -14.41 -8.08
N GLY A 90 -13.24 -13.63 -7.28
CA GLY A 90 -13.16 -12.17 -7.26
C GLY A 90 -11.90 -11.65 -6.56
N ASN A 91 -12.07 -10.83 -5.52
CA ASN A 91 -10.95 -10.41 -4.68
C ASN A 91 -10.61 -11.51 -3.65
N ASP A 92 -9.36 -11.93 -3.63
CA ASP A 92 -8.79 -12.85 -2.64
C ASP A 92 -7.83 -12.14 -1.70
N LEU A 93 -7.53 -12.74 -0.56
CA LEU A 93 -6.55 -12.22 0.39
C LEU A 93 -5.14 -12.70 0.02
N TRP A 94 -4.25 -11.73 -0.19
CA TRP A 94 -2.84 -11.93 -0.46
C TRP A 94 -2.01 -11.40 0.70
N MET A 95 -0.84 -12.01 0.91
CA MET A 95 0.03 -11.67 2.02
C MET A 95 1.46 -11.52 1.53
N ALA A 96 2.12 -10.46 2.01
CA ALA A 96 3.55 -10.27 1.84
C ALA A 96 4.20 -10.09 3.21
N THR A 97 5.42 -10.61 3.35
CA THR A 97 6.25 -10.37 4.52
C THR A 97 7.53 -9.70 4.08
N ARG A 98 7.93 -8.65 4.79
CA ARG A 98 9.28 -8.08 4.65
C ARG A 98 10.17 -8.66 5.73
N THR A 99 11.33 -9.13 5.32
CA THR A 99 12.40 -9.46 6.27
C THR A 99 12.88 -8.16 6.92
N PRO A 100 13.36 -8.20 8.18
CA PRO A 100 14.24 -7.15 8.66
C PRO A 100 15.35 -6.99 7.62
N SER A 101 15.69 -5.77 7.21
CA SER A 101 16.86 -5.55 6.36
C SER A 101 18.11 -5.98 7.12
N GLY A 102 18.49 -7.24 6.98
CA GLY A 102 19.85 -7.72 7.13
C GLY A 102 20.43 -7.76 5.74
N GLU A 103 21.57 -7.10 5.56
CA GLU A 103 22.45 -7.31 4.41
C GLU A 103 22.63 -8.82 4.16
N GLU A 104 22.46 -9.24 2.90
CA GLU A 104 23.31 -10.22 2.21
C GLU A 104 23.44 -9.82 0.74
#